data_AF-A0A919D5M9-F1
#
_entry.id   AF-A0A919D5M9-F1
#
_cell.length_a   1.000
_cell.length_b   1.000
_cell.length_c   1.000
_cell.angle_alpha   90.00
_cell.angle_beta   90.00
_cell.angle_gamma   90.00
#
_symmetry.space_group_name_H-M   'P 1'
#
loop_
_entity.id
_entity.type
_entity.pdbx_description
1 polymer ?
#
loop_
_entity_poly.entity_id
_entity_poly.type
_entity_poly.pdbx_seq_one_letter_code
_entity_poly.pdbx_strand_id
1 'polypeptide(L)'
;MLTIHADSREHALVVQGERIAATGSLAELVVAYPRARLRTWPGVLTPGLVNPHGTELLEQAYHPDPREADTLGSEPLTGDALIALALDDGRWGASARRGVQRMLAHGTVAAACATLGNRAVRDAVRRTGLAIVAREGHPGGVPCLDPLASGVPPVFASPRAPGSEACFTVFDVRDESELAERGAGTCVATVVAGRLVFRRR
;
A
#
# COMPACT_ATOMS: atom_id res chain seq x y z
N MET A 1 19.34 -4.06 -9.82
CA MET A 1 18.88 -4.73 -11.06
C MET A 1 17.84 -3.84 -11.72
N LEU A 2 17.99 -3.58 -13.01
CA LEU A 2 17.04 -2.78 -13.79
C LEU A 2 15.81 -3.63 -14.15
N THR A 3 14.60 -3.15 -13.89
CA THR A 3 13.35 -3.91 -14.15
C THR A 3 12.34 -3.04 -14.88
N ILE A 4 11.74 -3.55 -15.95
CA ILE A 4 10.57 -2.95 -16.61
C ILE A 4 9.32 -3.56 -15.97
N HIS A 5 8.45 -2.73 -15.41
CA HIS A 5 7.11 -3.11 -15.00
C HIS A 5 6.15 -2.59 -16.07
N ALA A 6 5.42 -3.48 -16.72
CA ALA A 6 4.46 -3.14 -17.76
C ALA A 6 3.06 -3.61 -17.37
N ASP A 7 2.09 -2.75 -17.61
CA ASP A 7 0.67 -3.02 -17.37
C ASP A 7 -0.02 -3.59 -18.61
N SER A 8 -1.31 -3.91 -18.48
CA SER A 8 -2.11 -4.46 -19.58
C SER A 8 -2.49 -3.45 -20.67
N ARG A 9 -2.13 -2.17 -20.51
CA ARG A 9 -2.36 -1.08 -21.45
C ARG A 9 -1.08 -0.66 -22.18
N GLU A 10 -0.04 -1.50 -22.13
CA GLU A 10 1.28 -1.24 -22.70
C GLU A 10 2.00 -0.02 -22.09
N HIS A 11 1.53 0.51 -20.96
CA HIS A 11 2.26 1.51 -20.19
C HIS A 11 3.31 0.82 -19.32
N ALA A 12 4.50 1.40 -19.23
CA ALA A 12 5.60 0.80 -18.51
C ALA A 12 6.45 1.80 -17.73
N LEU A 13 6.98 1.31 -16.61
CA LEU A 13 7.93 1.99 -15.73
C LEU A 13 9.25 1.20 -15.68
N VAL A 14 10.36 1.89 -15.88
CA VAL A 14 11.70 1.33 -15.68
C VAL A 14 12.19 1.69 -14.28
N VAL A 15 12.48 0.68 -13.47
CA VAL A 15 12.94 0.83 -12.08
C VAL A 15 14.43 0.50 -11.98
N GLN A 16 15.20 1.44 -11.42
CA GLN A 16 16.62 1.28 -11.09
C GLN A 16 16.87 1.61 -9.62
N GLY A 17 17.14 0.60 -8.81
CA GLY A 17 17.26 0.78 -7.36
C GLY A 17 15.94 1.33 -6.81
N GLU A 18 16.00 2.48 -6.13
CA GLU A 18 14.83 3.12 -5.52
C GLU A 18 14.15 4.16 -6.42
N ARG A 19 14.56 4.27 -7.70
CA ARG A 19 14.13 5.35 -8.60
C ARG A 19 13.53 4.83 -9.90
N ILE A 20 12.64 5.65 -10.46
CA ILE A 20 12.14 5.50 -11.83
C ILE A 20 13.22 6.05 -12.78
N ALA A 21 13.78 5.19 -13.63
CA ALA A 21 14.74 5.57 -14.65
C ALA A 21 14.06 6.13 -15.90
N ALA A 22 12.92 5.55 -16.30
CA ALA A 22 12.15 5.98 -17.45
C ALA A 22 10.68 5.56 -17.33
N THR A 23 9.82 6.23 -18.08
CA THR A 23 8.38 5.96 -18.21
C THR A 23 8.00 6.05 -19.68
N GLY A 24 7.12 5.20 -20.18
CA GLY A 24 6.73 5.23 -21.59
C GLY A 24 5.93 4.01 -22.00
N SER A 25 5.88 3.74 -23.30
CA SER A 25 5.29 2.49 -23.79
C SER A 25 6.24 1.31 -23.55
N LEU A 26 5.69 0.11 -23.39
CA LEU A 26 6.48 -1.12 -23.28
C LEU A 26 7.41 -1.28 -24.49
N ALA A 27 6.90 -1.06 -25.69
CA ALA A 27 7.64 -1.21 -26.94
C ALA A 27 8.91 -0.34 -27.01
N GLU A 28 8.81 0.93 -26.60
CA GLU A 28 9.98 1.83 -26.56
C GLU A 28 10.99 1.41 -25.49
N LEU A 29 10.48 1.02 -24.31
CA LEU A 29 11.34 0.73 -23.15
C LEU A 29 12.10 -0.61 -23.30
N VAL A 30 11.54 -1.62 -23.95
CA VAL A 30 12.28 -2.87 -24.22
C VAL A 30 13.43 -2.65 -25.20
N VAL A 31 13.30 -1.71 -26.14
CA VAL A 31 14.37 -1.34 -27.07
C VAL A 31 15.44 -0.50 -26.36
N ALA A 32 15.03 0.48 -25.55
CA ALA A 32 15.96 1.33 -24.81
C ALA A 32 16.72 0.59 -23.70
N TYR A 33 16.09 -0.44 -23.11
CA TYR A 33 16.63 -1.19 -21.97
C TYR A 33 16.61 -2.70 -22.22
N PRO A 34 17.34 -3.22 -23.23
CA PRO A 34 17.23 -4.61 -23.69
C PRO A 34 17.72 -5.65 -22.66
N ARG A 35 18.45 -5.22 -21.63
CA ARG A 35 18.93 -6.06 -20.53
C ARG A 35 18.09 -5.94 -19.26
N ALA A 36 17.06 -5.11 -19.26
CA ALA A 36 16.17 -4.98 -18.12
C ALA A 36 15.33 -6.24 -17.96
N ARG A 37 15.12 -6.67 -16.71
CA ARG A 37 14.18 -7.74 -16.41
C ARG A 37 12.77 -7.25 -16.72
N LEU A 38 12.06 -7.89 -17.65
CA LEU A 38 10.66 -7.56 -17.93
C LEU A 38 9.72 -8.24 -16.92
N ARG A 39 8.74 -7.50 -16.44
CA ARG A 39 7.63 -7.99 -15.63
C ARG A 39 6.34 -7.40 -16.16
N THR A 40 5.49 -8.26 -16.71
CA THR A 40 4.14 -7.92 -17.17
C THR A 40 3.13 -8.19 -16.07
N TRP A 41 2.08 -7.39 -16.04
CA TRP A 41 0.99 -7.47 -15.06
C TRP A 41 -0.38 -7.50 -15.76
N PRO A 42 -1.40 -8.12 -15.15
CA PRO A 42 -2.69 -8.35 -15.81
C PRO A 42 -3.61 -7.12 -15.88
N GLY A 43 -3.38 -6.10 -15.06
CA GLY A 43 -4.17 -4.87 -15.01
C GLY A 43 -3.31 -3.62 -15.04
N VAL A 44 -3.86 -2.49 -14.61
CA VAL A 44 -3.28 -1.14 -14.78
C VAL A 44 -2.24 -0.77 -13.72
N LEU A 45 -1.19 -0.05 -14.15
CA LEU A 45 -0.22 0.59 -13.27
C LEU A 45 -0.76 1.96 -12.82
N THR A 46 -0.77 2.21 -11.51
CA THR A 46 -1.19 3.50 -10.95
C THR A 46 -0.17 4.01 -9.93
N PRO A 47 -0.18 5.30 -9.60
CA PRO A 47 0.45 5.75 -8.36
C PRO A 47 -0.14 4.97 -7.17
N GLY A 48 0.66 4.75 -6.13
CA GLY A 48 0.18 4.09 -4.92
C GLY A 48 -0.87 4.93 -4.19
N LEU A 49 -1.71 4.29 -3.37
CA LEU A 49 -2.72 4.98 -2.57
C LEU A 49 -2.10 5.55 -1.28
N VAL A 50 -2.66 6.67 -0.82
CA VAL A 50 -2.44 7.22 0.52
C VAL A 50 -3.68 6.90 1.35
N ASN A 51 -3.55 6.04 2.36
CA ASN A 51 -4.68 5.74 3.24
C ASN A 51 -4.86 6.88 4.26
N PRO A 52 -6.02 7.56 4.30
CA PRO A 52 -6.24 8.70 5.18
C PRO A 52 -6.37 8.32 6.66
N HIS A 53 -6.70 7.04 6.94
CA HIS A 53 -7.01 6.51 8.27
C HIS A 53 -5.82 5.79 8.92
N GLY A 54 -4.60 6.28 8.66
CA GLY A 54 -3.38 5.63 9.13
C GLY A 54 -3.30 5.49 10.65
N THR A 55 -3.68 6.52 11.40
CA THR A 55 -3.69 6.46 12.87
C THR A 55 -4.71 5.45 13.38
N GLU A 56 -5.91 5.45 12.80
CA GLU A 56 -6.99 4.57 13.19
C GLU A 56 -6.62 3.10 12.95
N LEU A 57 -6.02 2.81 11.80
CA LEU A 57 -5.63 1.44 11.43
C LEU A 57 -4.36 0.96 12.15
N LEU A 58 -3.38 1.83 12.40
CA LEU A 58 -2.08 1.39 12.94
C LEU A 58 -2.01 1.43 14.47
N GLU A 59 -2.82 2.26 15.13
CA GLU A 59 -2.73 2.49 16.58
C GLU A 59 -4.07 2.43 17.30
N GLN A 60 -5.21 2.49 16.59
CA GLN A 60 -6.55 2.36 17.18
C GLN A 60 -7.27 1.09 16.74
N ALA A 61 -6.55 0.17 16.12
CA ALA A 61 -7.03 -1.14 15.73
C ALA A 61 -6.00 -2.24 16.08
N TYR A 62 -6.51 -3.40 16.49
CA TYR A 62 -5.74 -4.63 16.54
C TYR A 62 -5.99 -5.43 15.27
N HIS A 63 -4.93 -5.77 14.54
CA HIS A 63 -4.97 -6.71 13.43
C HIS A 63 -4.63 -8.11 13.95
N PRO A 64 -5.59 -9.05 14.04
CA PRO A 64 -5.36 -10.38 14.61
C PRO A 64 -4.26 -11.15 13.88
N ASP A 65 -3.49 -11.95 14.62
CA ASP A 65 -2.63 -12.96 14.02
C ASP A 65 -3.51 -14.04 13.35
N PRO A 66 -3.13 -14.62 12.20
CA PRO A 66 -3.87 -15.73 11.61
C PRO A 66 -4.08 -16.92 12.57
N ARG A 67 -3.21 -17.10 13.57
CA ARG A 67 -3.36 -18.12 14.63
C ARG A 67 -4.44 -17.78 15.65
N GLU A 68 -4.83 -16.52 15.77
CA GLU A 68 -5.90 -16.05 16.65
C GLU A 68 -7.26 -16.01 15.94
N ALA A 69 -7.33 -16.34 14.64
CA ALA A 69 -8.52 -16.15 13.82
C ALA A 69 -9.76 -16.90 14.33
N ASP A 70 -9.58 -18.10 14.88
CA ASP A 70 -10.69 -18.90 15.44
C ASP A 70 -11.33 -18.26 16.68
N THR A 71 -10.60 -17.37 17.36
CA THR A 71 -11.05 -16.69 18.60
C THR A 71 -11.43 -15.24 18.36
N LEU A 72 -10.64 -14.52 17.58
CA LEU A 72 -10.75 -13.07 17.39
C LEU A 72 -11.32 -12.67 16.02
N GLY A 73 -11.49 -13.63 15.10
CA GLY A 73 -11.79 -13.35 13.71
C GLY A 73 -10.59 -12.79 12.93
N SER A 74 -10.83 -12.45 11.67
CA SER A 74 -9.83 -11.88 10.76
C SER A 74 -9.89 -10.36 10.64
N GLU A 75 -11.01 -9.76 11.06
CA GLU A 75 -11.22 -8.32 10.93
C GLU A 75 -10.50 -7.52 12.01
N PRO A 76 -10.09 -6.27 11.73
CA PRO A 76 -9.49 -5.42 12.73
C PRO A 76 -10.44 -5.19 13.90
N LEU A 77 -9.96 -5.39 15.13
CA LEU A 77 -10.71 -5.10 16.35
C LEU A 77 -10.45 -3.67 16.79
N THR A 78 -11.51 -2.93 17.13
CA THR A 78 -11.45 -1.52 17.55
C THR A 78 -12.27 -1.31 18.82
N GLY A 79 -12.22 -0.11 19.42
CA GLY A 79 -13.05 0.26 20.56
C GLY A 79 -12.93 -0.70 21.75
N ASP A 80 -14.06 -1.10 22.33
CA ASP A 80 -14.11 -1.98 23.51
C ASP A 80 -13.44 -3.33 23.28
N ALA A 81 -13.56 -3.89 22.06
CA ALA A 81 -12.91 -5.15 21.70
C ALA A 81 -11.39 -5.04 21.71
N LEU A 82 -10.84 -3.90 21.27
CA LEU A 82 -9.41 -3.61 21.37
C LEU A 82 -8.97 -3.40 22.84
N ILE A 83 -9.74 -2.63 23.61
CA ILE A 83 -9.44 -2.32 25.02
C ILE A 83 -9.37 -3.61 25.84
N ALA A 84 -10.29 -4.55 25.62
CA ALA A 84 -10.35 -5.83 26.31
C ALA A 84 -9.10 -6.71 26.11
N LEU A 85 -8.31 -6.49 25.06
CA LEU A 85 -7.12 -7.30 24.77
C LEU A 85 -5.91 -6.97 25.65
N ALA A 86 -5.91 -5.80 26.32
CA ALA A 86 -4.83 -5.32 27.18
C ALA A 86 -3.42 -5.57 26.57
N LEU A 87 -3.22 -5.05 25.35
CA LEU A 87 -2.04 -5.35 24.54
C LEU A 87 -0.74 -4.84 25.18
N ASP A 88 0.27 -5.72 25.20
CA ASP A 88 1.65 -5.33 25.46
C ASP A 88 2.33 -4.72 24.20
N ASP A 89 3.52 -4.15 24.38
CA ASP A 89 4.31 -3.55 23.29
C ASP A 89 4.60 -4.54 22.15
N GLY A 90 4.78 -5.82 22.48
CA GLY A 90 5.04 -6.88 21.51
C GLY A 90 3.85 -7.09 20.57
N ARG A 91 2.64 -7.20 21.14
CA ARG A 91 1.38 -7.34 20.40
C ARG A 91 1.04 -6.08 19.62
N TRP A 92 1.29 -4.89 20.17
CA TRP A 92 1.16 -3.62 19.44
C TRP A 92 2.05 -3.58 18.20
N GLY A 93 3.34 -3.88 18.36
CA GLY A 93 4.27 -3.89 17.23
C GLY A 93 3.94 -4.98 16.19
N ALA A 94 3.47 -6.15 16.62
CA ALA A 94 3.04 -7.22 15.72
C ALA A 94 1.77 -6.84 14.95
N SER A 95 0.78 -6.26 15.63
CA SER A 95 -0.45 -5.73 15.03
C SER A 95 -0.13 -4.69 13.96
N ALA A 96 0.69 -3.70 14.28
CA ALA A 96 1.06 -2.64 13.34
C ALA A 96 1.73 -3.19 12.08
N ARG A 97 2.65 -4.16 12.20
CA ARG A 97 3.26 -4.82 11.03
C ARG A 97 2.22 -5.51 10.15
N ARG A 98 1.27 -6.23 10.75
CA ARG A 98 0.18 -6.89 10.02
C ARG A 98 -0.73 -5.86 9.36
N GLY A 99 -1.06 -4.77 10.05
CA GLY A 99 -1.80 -3.63 9.51
C GLY A 99 -1.14 -3.08 8.25
N VAL A 100 0.16 -2.76 8.31
CA VAL A 100 0.91 -2.32 7.13
C VAL A 100 0.85 -3.37 6.00
N GLN A 101 1.08 -4.66 6.29
CA GLN A 101 1.00 -5.68 5.24
C GLN A 101 -0.40 -5.75 4.59
N ARG A 102 -1.47 -5.58 5.38
CA ARG A 102 -2.84 -5.50 4.85
C ARG A 102 -3.07 -4.23 4.02
N MET A 103 -2.50 -3.10 4.40
CA MET A 103 -2.56 -1.85 3.62
C MET A 103 -1.80 -1.98 2.29
N LEU A 104 -0.59 -2.56 2.32
CA LEU A 104 0.18 -2.89 1.11
C LEU A 104 -0.62 -3.83 0.19
N ALA A 105 -1.38 -4.78 0.74
CA ALA A 105 -2.25 -5.65 -0.05
C ALA A 105 -3.44 -4.92 -0.72
N HIS A 106 -3.67 -3.65 -0.38
CA HIS A 106 -4.64 -2.75 -1.02
C HIS A 106 -3.94 -1.63 -1.81
N GLY A 107 -2.68 -1.81 -2.24
CA GLY A 107 -1.98 -0.79 -3.03
C GLY A 107 -1.63 0.49 -2.28
N THR A 108 -1.75 0.50 -0.95
CA THR A 108 -1.38 1.65 -0.13
C THR A 108 0.14 1.73 -0.01
N VAL A 109 0.71 2.91 -0.30
CA VAL A 109 2.15 3.18 -0.19
C VAL A 109 2.48 4.22 0.88
N ALA A 110 1.48 4.97 1.32
CA ALA A 110 1.61 5.91 2.43
C ALA A 110 0.36 5.88 3.32
N ALA A 111 0.53 6.19 4.60
CA ALA A 111 -0.55 6.36 5.54
C ALA A 111 -0.52 7.77 6.14
N ALA A 112 -1.65 8.45 6.10
CA ALA A 112 -1.81 9.73 6.75
C ALA A 112 -2.08 9.51 8.24
N CYS A 113 -1.21 10.05 9.08
CA CYS A 113 -1.28 9.84 10.52
C CYS A 113 -1.21 11.18 11.25
N ALA A 114 -1.97 11.28 12.35
CA ALA A 114 -1.54 12.09 13.48
C ALA A 114 -0.24 11.50 14.06
N THR A 115 0.47 12.25 14.89
CA THR A 115 1.66 11.73 15.57
C THR A 115 1.32 10.44 16.32
N LEU A 116 1.90 9.33 15.86
CA LEU A 116 1.71 8.02 16.49
C LEU A 116 2.31 8.06 17.90
N GLY A 117 1.54 7.74 18.93
CA GLY A 117 1.91 7.87 20.34
C GLY A 117 2.69 6.66 20.87
N ASN A 118 2.34 5.47 20.39
CA ASN A 118 2.92 4.20 20.78
C ASN A 118 4.28 3.97 20.10
N ARG A 119 5.34 3.83 20.91
CA ARG A 119 6.70 3.61 20.42
C ARG A 119 6.85 2.29 19.65
N ALA A 120 6.25 1.20 20.13
CA ALA A 120 6.34 -0.10 19.47
C ALA A 120 5.68 -0.07 18.09
N VAL A 121 4.57 0.67 17.94
CA VAL A 121 3.93 0.92 16.64
C VAL A 121 4.84 1.73 15.72
N ARG A 122 5.40 2.86 16.18
CA ARG A 122 6.34 3.67 15.38
C ARG A 122 7.53 2.86 14.88
N ASP A 123 8.18 2.11 15.76
CA ASP A 123 9.35 1.30 15.44
C ASP A 123 8.99 0.17 14.47
N ALA A 124 7.81 -0.44 14.65
CA ALA A 124 7.28 -1.47 13.76
C ALA A 124 7.02 -0.93 12.34
N VAL A 125 6.28 0.18 12.23
CA VAL A 125 5.91 0.79 10.95
C VAL A 125 7.15 1.27 10.19
N ARG A 126 8.09 1.95 10.85
CA ARG A 126 9.33 2.44 10.22
C ARG A 126 10.11 1.34 9.49
N ARG A 127 10.10 0.11 10.00
CA ARG A 127 10.83 -1.03 9.41
C ARG A 127 10.16 -1.63 8.17
N THR A 128 8.91 -1.26 7.88
CA THR A 128 8.15 -1.81 6.75
C THR A 128 8.41 -1.11 5.42
N GLY A 129 8.89 0.14 5.45
CA GLY A 129 9.02 0.99 4.28
C GLY A 129 7.75 1.77 3.90
N LEU A 130 6.61 1.55 4.57
CA LEU A 130 5.41 2.37 4.36
C LEU A 130 5.69 3.83 4.76
N ALA A 131 5.39 4.78 3.88
CA ALA A 131 5.57 6.19 4.19
C ALA A 131 4.50 6.66 5.18
N ILE A 132 4.90 7.48 6.15
CA ILE A 132 3.96 8.20 7.02
C ILE A 132 3.93 9.66 6.59
N VAL A 133 2.74 10.14 6.26
CA VAL A 133 2.51 11.56 5.93
C VAL A 133 1.70 12.22 7.04
N ALA A 134 1.99 13.49 7.31
CA ALA A 134 1.22 14.26 8.27
C ALA A 134 -0.22 14.44 7.75
N ARG A 135 -1.19 14.42 8.66
CA ARG A 135 -2.57 14.82 8.37
C ARG A 135 -2.91 16.11 9.11
N GLU A 136 -3.65 17.01 8.45
CA GLU A 136 -4.04 18.31 9.02
C GLU A 136 -5.20 18.18 10.02
N GLY A 137 -5.99 17.12 9.94
CA GLY A 137 -7.13 16.88 10.83
C GLY A 137 -7.60 15.42 10.82
N HIS A 138 -8.66 15.14 11.56
CA HIS A 138 -9.30 13.83 11.49
C HIS A 138 -9.99 13.68 10.11
N PRO A 139 -9.65 12.64 9.34
CA PRO A 139 -10.28 12.41 8.05
C PRO A 139 -11.78 12.11 8.24
N GLY A 140 -12.62 12.57 7.31
CA GLY A 140 -13.99 12.07 7.20
C GLY A 140 -14.03 10.62 6.71
N GLY A 141 -15.22 10.02 6.66
CA GLY A 141 -15.40 8.65 6.19
C GLY A 141 -15.20 7.59 7.27
N VAL A 142 -15.12 6.33 6.85
CA VAL A 142 -14.99 5.16 7.73
C VAL A 142 -13.57 4.61 7.62
N PRO A 143 -12.84 4.45 8.75
CA PRO A 143 -11.55 3.76 8.77
C PRO A 143 -11.62 2.36 8.17
N CYS A 144 -10.98 2.16 7.02
CA CYS A 144 -10.91 0.87 6.36
C CYS A 144 -9.59 0.70 5.58
N LEU A 145 -9.24 -0.55 5.32
CA LEU A 145 -8.00 -0.90 4.62
C LEU A 145 -8.01 -0.53 3.14
N ASP A 146 -9.20 -0.40 2.55
CA ASP A 146 -9.42 -0.03 1.14
C ASP A 146 -9.76 1.47 1.04
N PRO A 147 -8.81 2.34 0.64
CA PRO A 147 -9.07 3.78 0.55
C PRO A 147 -10.15 4.17 -0.46
N LEU A 148 -10.52 3.29 -1.41
CA LEU A 148 -11.60 3.54 -2.37
C LEU A 148 -12.99 3.28 -1.74
N ALA A 149 -13.04 2.55 -0.62
CA ALA A 149 -14.27 2.20 0.09
C ALA A 149 -14.47 3.02 1.39
N SER A 150 -13.64 4.02 1.66
CA SER A 150 -13.67 4.81 2.91
C SER A 150 -14.80 5.84 2.98
N GLY A 151 -15.52 6.08 1.88
CA GLY A 151 -16.56 7.11 1.81
C GLY A 151 -16.03 8.55 1.69
N VAL A 152 -14.72 8.72 1.50
CA VAL A 152 -14.09 9.97 1.09
C VAL A 152 -13.32 9.79 -0.22
N PRO A 153 -13.09 10.86 -1.00
CA PRO A 153 -12.32 10.75 -2.24
C PRO A 153 -10.94 10.12 -1.99
N PRO A 154 -10.53 9.12 -2.79
CA PRO A 154 -9.25 8.45 -2.63
C PRO A 154 -8.11 9.42 -2.94
N VAL A 155 -7.03 9.33 -2.17
CA VAL A 155 -5.80 10.10 -2.42
C VAL A 155 -4.76 9.18 -3.02
N PHE A 156 -4.29 9.55 -4.21
CA PHE A 156 -3.16 8.89 -4.86
C PHE A 156 -1.87 9.65 -4.53
N ALA A 157 -0.77 8.93 -4.38
CA ALA A 157 0.56 9.51 -4.36
C ALA A 157 0.85 10.21 -5.71
N SER A 158 1.86 11.08 -5.75
CA SER A 158 2.21 11.78 -6.99
C SER A 158 2.48 10.81 -8.14
N PRO A 159 2.11 11.14 -9.39
CA PRO A 159 2.45 10.34 -10.55
C PRO A 159 3.95 10.04 -10.67
N ARG A 160 4.28 8.88 -11.24
CA ARG A 160 5.67 8.46 -11.44
C ARG A 160 6.23 9.09 -12.72
N ALA A 161 7.39 9.73 -12.57
CA ALA A 161 8.16 10.34 -13.64
C ALA A 161 9.65 9.95 -13.51
N PRO A 162 10.48 10.08 -14.56
CA PRO A 162 11.92 9.86 -14.45
C PRO A 162 12.53 10.65 -13.28
N GLY A 163 13.36 10.00 -12.46
CA GLY A 163 14.00 10.56 -11.26
C GLY A 163 13.15 10.49 -9.99
N SER A 164 11.84 10.27 -10.10
CA SER A 164 10.96 10.07 -8.94
C SER A 164 11.26 8.74 -8.22
N GLU A 165 10.82 8.63 -6.97
CA GLU A 165 10.91 7.36 -6.23
C GLU A 165 10.11 6.25 -6.93
N ALA A 166 10.63 5.03 -6.95
CA ALA A 166 9.92 3.88 -7.49
C ALA A 166 8.85 3.39 -6.51
N CYS A 167 7.72 4.10 -6.49
CA CYS A 167 6.60 3.88 -5.57
C CYS A 167 5.27 3.89 -6.34
N PHE A 168 4.70 2.71 -6.56
CA PHE A 168 3.51 2.51 -7.42
C PHE A 168 2.80 1.19 -7.09
N THR A 169 1.60 1.02 -7.65
CA THR A 169 0.78 -0.18 -7.45
C THR A 169 0.23 -0.67 -8.78
N VAL A 170 -0.19 -1.92 -8.80
CA VAL A 170 -0.90 -2.54 -9.92
C VAL A 170 -2.22 -3.08 -9.40
N PHE A 171 -3.30 -2.74 -10.10
CA PHE A 171 -4.64 -3.26 -9.83
C PHE A 171 -5.11 -4.15 -10.99
N ASP A 172 -5.68 -5.31 -10.68
CA ASP A 172 -6.21 -6.26 -11.68
C ASP A 172 -7.61 -5.85 -12.17
N VAL A 173 -7.60 -4.74 -12.91
CA VAL A 173 -8.75 -4.05 -13.50
C VAL A 173 -8.35 -3.47 -14.85
N ARG A 174 -9.33 -3.18 -15.70
CA ARG A 174 -9.10 -2.63 -17.06
C ARG A 174 -8.71 -1.16 -17.04
N ASP A 175 -9.26 -0.40 -16.09
CA ASP A 175 -9.11 1.06 -16.00
C ASP A 175 -9.49 1.59 -14.61
N GLU A 176 -9.36 2.91 -14.47
CA GLU A 176 -9.63 3.66 -13.25
C GLU A 176 -11.11 3.63 -12.86
N SER A 177 -12.03 3.50 -13.83
CA SER A 177 -13.47 3.39 -13.55
C SER A 177 -13.79 2.05 -12.91
N GLU A 178 -13.27 0.95 -13.47
CA GLU A 178 -13.40 -0.38 -12.86
C GLU A 178 -12.69 -0.46 -11.49
N LEU A 179 -11.55 0.23 -11.33
CA LEU A 179 -10.90 0.35 -10.03
C LEU A 179 -11.83 0.99 -8.98
N ALA A 180 -12.50 2.08 -9.33
CA ALA A 180 -13.43 2.75 -8.43
C ALA A 180 -14.63 1.86 -8.06
N GLU A 181 -15.12 1.05 -8.99
CA GLU A 181 -16.23 0.12 -8.77
C GLU A 181 -15.85 -1.10 -7.91
N ARG A 182 -14.68 -1.70 -8.18
CA ARG A 182 -14.24 -2.96 -7.53
C ARG A 182 -13.40 -2.75 -6.27
N GLY A 183 -12.86 -1.55 -6.08
CA GLY A 183 -12.05 -1.18 -4.92
C GLY A 183 -10.59 -1.65 -4.99
N ALA A 184 -9.81 -1.19 -4.02
CA ALA A 184 -8.37 -1.45 -3.92
C ALA A 184 -8.06 -2.91 -3.56
N GLY A 185 -9.07 -3.67 -3.15
CA GLY A 185 -9.00 -5.12 -2.98
C GLY A 185 -8.53 -5.85 -4.24
N THR A 186 -8.60 -5.23 -5.43
CA THR A 186 -8.07 -5.74 -6.71
C THR A 186 -6.56 -5.62 -6.87
N CYS A 187 -5.83 -5.07 -5.88
CA CYS A 187 -4.38 -4.93 -5.95
C CYS A 187 -3.68 -6.29 -6.14
N VAL A 188 -2.76 -6.37 -7.12
CA VAL A 188 -1.93 -7.55 -7.37
C VAL A 188 -0.44 -7.30 -7.11
N ALA A 189 -0.02 -6.05 -7.03
CA ALA A 189 1.35 -5.69 -6.71
C ALA A 189 1.46 -4.31 -6.08
N THR A 190 2.37 -4.18 -5.11
CA THR A 190 2.75 -2.87 -4.56
C THR A 190 4.26 -2.79 -4.50
N VAL A 191 4.79 -1.69 -5.03
CA VAL A 191 6.22 -1.40 -5.08
C VAL A 191 6.48 -0.14 -4.26
N VAL A 192 7.44 -0.23 -3.34
CA VAL A 192 7.88 0.89 -2.49
C VAL A 192 9.40 0.92 -2.49
N ALA A 193 10.00 2.09 -2.72
CA ALA A 193 11.45 2.25 -2.92
C ALA A 193 12.04 1.20 -3.89
N GLY A 194 11.32 0.91 -4.98
CA GLY A 194 11.71 -0.06 -6.01
C GLY A 194 11.65 -1.54 -5.60
N ARG A 195 11.19 -1.83 -4.38
CA ARG A 195 11.01 -3.20 -3.88
C ARG A 195 9.57 -3.63 -4.06
N LEU A 196 9.36 -4.80 -4.66
CA LEU A 196 8.05 -5.45 -4.71
C LEU A 196 7.69 -5.97 -3.31
N VAL A 197 6.98 -5.16 -2.53
CA VAL A 197 6.65 -5.42 -1.11
C VAL A 197 5.36 -6.20 -0.94
N PHE A 198 4.47 -6.15 -1.94
CA PHE A 198 3.31 -7.01 -2.04
C PHE A 198 3.20 -7.59 -3.44
N ARG A 199 2.82 -8.86 -3.52
CA ARG A 199 2.46 -9.54 -4.76
C ARG A 199 1.38 -10.56 -4.45
N ARG A 200 0.23 -10.44 -5.10
CA ARG A 200 -0.81 -11.49 -5.09
C ARG A 200 -0.35 -12.65 -5.98
N ARG A 201 -0.54 -13.88 -5.48
CA ARG A 201 -0.19 -15.09 -6.20
C ARG A 201 -1.24 -15.42 -7.25
#